data_AF-A0A653XU81-F1
#
_entry.id   AF-A0A653XU81-F1
#
_cell.length_a   1.000
_cell.length_b   1.000
_cell.length_c   1.000
_cell.angle_alpha   90.00
_cell.angle_beta   90.00
_cell.angle_gamma   90.00
#
_symmetry.space_group_name_H-M   'P 1'
#
loop_
_entity.id
_entity.type
_entity.pdbx_description
1 polymer ?
#
loop_
_entity_poly.entity_id
_entity_poly.type
_entity_poly.pdbx_seq_one_letter_code
_entity_poly.pdbx_strand_id
1 'polypeptide(L)' 'MSNRPCTLRIASLHGKSQLVKWNVLEKGQSRTHCHRCVDAVVSLIVADDPLDSLLAQERARERFQISREWCAS' A
#
# COMPACT_ATOMS: atom_id res chain seq x y z
N MET A 1 -5.17 -5.21 -18.82
CA MET A 1 -5.10 -4.89 -17.38
C MET A 1 -6.27 -5.57 -16.68
N SER A 2 -6.06 -6.24 -15.54
CA SER A 2 -7.13 -6.97 -14.85
C SER A 2 -7.97 -6.01 -14.00
N ASN A 3 -9.23 -5.79 -14.38
CA ASN A 3 -10.23 -5.01 -13.63
C ASN A 3 -10.85 -5.80 -12.47
N ARG A 4 -10.13 -6.78 -11.92
CA ARG A 4 -10.63 -7.54 -10.78
C ARG A 4 -10.49 -6.72 -9.50
N PRO A 5 -11.42 -6.91 -8.54
CA PRO A 5 -11.29 -6.35 -7.20
C PRO A 5 -9.93 -6.70 -6.57
N CYS A 6 -9.40 -5.76 -5.81
CA CYS A 6 -8.14 -5.89 -5.08
C CYS A 6 -8.32 -5.47 -3.64
N THR A 7 -7.53 -6.08 -2.76
CA THR A 7 -7.38 -5.63 -1.38
C THR A 7 -6.03 -4.94 -1.25
N LEU A 8 -6.04 -3.69 -0.82
CA LEU A 8 -4.87 -2.96 -0.39
C LEU A 8 -4.64 -3.22 1.10
N ARG A 9 -3.42 -3.64 1.44
CA ARG A 9 -2.99 -3.90 2.80
C ARG A 9 -1.78 -3.03 3.14
N ILE A 10 -1.64 -2.68 4.41
CA ILE A 10 -0.52 -1.93 4.94
C ILE A 10 0.20 -2.73 6.03
N ALA A 11 1.52 -2.70 6.00
CA ALA A 11 2.39 -3.24 7.02
C ALA A 11 2.39 -2.33 8.25
N SER A 12 2.04 -2.89 9.39
CA SER A 12 2.18 -2.27 10.69
C SER A 12 3.27 -3.02 11.45
N LEU A 13 4.31 -2.31 11.88
CA LEU A 13 5.33 -2.87 12.76
C LEU A 13 4.76 -2.85 14.19
N HIS A 14 4.59 -4.03 14.79
CA HIS A 14 4.01 -4.15 16.13
C HIS A 14 5.06 -4.62 17.14
N GLY A 15 5.35 -3.76 18.13
CA GLY A 15 6.18 -4.09 19.30
C GLY A 15 7.68 -4.26 19.03
N LYS A 16 8.42 -4.65 20.08
CA LYS A 16 9.88 -4.85 20.08
C LYS A 16 10.35 -5.99 19.15
N SER A 17 9.44 -6.87 18.75
CA SER A 17 9.72 -8.08 17.97
C SER A 17 9.75 -7.87 16.44
N GLN A 18 9.52 -6.64 15.95
CA GLN A 18 9.53 -6.30 14.52
C GLN A 18 8.66 -7.19 13.62
N LEU A 19 7.67 -7.89 14.20
CA LEU A 19 6.76 -8.73 13.41
C LEU A 19 5.89 -7.84 12.52
N VAL A 20 5.98 -8.07 11.21
CA VAL A 20 5.18 -7.36 10.22
C VAL A 20 3.75 -7.90 10.24
N LYS A 21 2.81 -7.10 10.72
CA LYS A 21 1.38 -7.41 10.63
C LYS A 21 0.77 -6.66 9.44
N TRP A 22 0.14 -7.39 8.53
CA TRP A 22 -0.53 -6.82 7.36
C TRP A 22 -2.01 -6.57 7.63
N ASN A 23 -2.39 -5.30 7.79
CA ASN A 23 -3.78 -4.89 8.01
C ASN A 23 -4.44 -4.48 6.68
N VAL A 24 -5.74 -4.70 6.54
CA VAL A 24 -6.50 -4.24 5.36
C VAL A 24 -6.71 -2.74 5.47
N LEU A 25 -6.32 -2.01 4.43
CA LEU A 25 -6.51 -0.56 4.32
C LEU A 25 -7.76 -0.24 3.49
N GLU A 26 -7.87 -0.85 2.31
CA GLU A 26 -8.98 -0.57 1.38
C GLU A 26 -9.28 -1.78 0.48
N LYS A 27 -10.51 -1.89 0.01
CA LYS A 27 -10.89 -2.80 -1.08
C LYS A 27 -11.17 -1.99 -2.34
N GLY A 28 -10.26 -2.04 -3.31
CA GLY A 28 -10.39 -1.35 -4.58
C GLY A 28 -11.18 -2.17 -5.59
N GLN A 29 -11.96 -1.48 -6.43
CA GLN A 29 -12.72 -2.12 -7.52
C GLN A 29 -11.82 -2.61 -8.66
N SER A 30 -10.61 -2.07 -8.78
CA SER A 30 -9.63 -2.45 -9.79
C SER A 30 -8.21 -2.27 -9.26
N ARG A 31 -7.25 -3.00 -9.85
CA ARG A 31 -5.82 -2.83 -9.52
C ARG A 31 -5.35 -1.38 -9.70
N THR A 32 -5.84 -0.67 -10.71
CA THR A 32 -5.53 0.74 -10.94
C THR A 32 -6.02 1.63 -9.80
N HIS A 33 -7.21 1.36 -9.26
CA HIS A 33 -7.72 2.06 -8.08
C HIS A 33 -6.78 1.86 -6.88
N CYS A 34 -6.42 0.61 -6.56
CA CYS A 34 -5.51 0.32 -5.45
C CYS A 34 -4.15 1.03 -5.60
N HIS A 35 -3.59 1.09 -6.82
CA HIS A 35 -2.33 1.81 -7.09
C HIS A 35 -2.47 3.32 -6.88
N ARG A 36 -3.56 3.93 -7.34
CA ARG A 36 -3.82 5.36 -7.10
C ARG A 36 -3.93 5.69 -5.62
N CYS A 37 -4.55 4.81 -4.82
CA CYS A 37 -4.60 4.98 -3.36
C CYS A 37 -3.21 4.93 -2.73
N VAL A 38 -2.35 4.00 -3.16
CA VAL A 38 -0.95 3.94 -2.70
C VAL A 38 -0.20 5.23 -3.07
N ASP A 39 -0.31 5.67 -4.32
CA ASP A 39 0.37 6.89 -4.79
C ASP A 39 -0.06 8.12 -3.99
N ALA A 40 -1.36 8.26 -3.70
CA ALA A 40 -1.88 9.37 -2.90
C ALA A 40 -1.33 9.34 -1.46
N VAL A 41 -1.30 8.17 -0.81
CA VAL A 41 -0.77 8.04 0.56
C VAL A 41 0.74 8.26 0.61
N VAL A 42 1.49 7.72 -0.35
CA VAL A 42 2.95 7.94 -0.44
C VAL A 42 3.26 9.42 -0.67
N SER A 43 2.48 10.09 -1.53
CA SER A 43 2.62 11.54 -1.74
C SER A 43 2.42 12.32 -0.45
N LEU A 44 1.40 11.98 0.35
CA LEU A 44 1.16 12.61 1.65
C LEU A 44 2.30 12.38 2.65
N ILE A 45 2.92 11.20 2.65
CA ILE A 45 4.06 10.89 3.53
C ILE A 45 5.31 11.71 3.16
N VAL A 46 5.49 11.99 1.87
CA VAL A 46 6.70 12.66 1.33
C VAL A 46 6.51 14.17 1.18
N ALA A 47 5.28 14.68 1.29
CA ALA A 47 4.96 16.11 1.14
C ALA A 47 5.67 17.03 2.15
N ASP A 48 6.11 16.50 3.30
CA ASP A 48 6.80 17.27 4.34
C ASP A 48 8.30 17.51 4.07
N ASP A 49 8.91 16.82 3.09
CA ASP A 49 10.32 17.05 2.73
C ASP A 49 10.60 16.70 1.25
N PRO A 50 10.61 17.70 0.34
CA PRO A 50 10.78 17.46 -1.10
C PRO A 50 12.19 16.97 -1.48
N LEU A 51 13.15 17.03 -0.53
CA LEU A 51 14.53 16.57 -0.73
C LEU A 51 14.76 15.16 -0.18
N ASP A 52 13.83 14.63 0.60
CA ASP A 52 13.86 13.26 1.12
C ASP A 52 13.42 12.28 0.02
N SER A 53 14.33 12.21 -0.95
CA SER A 53 14.78 11.07 -1.74
C SER A 53 13.72 10.10 -2.26
N LEU A 54 13.80 9.78 -3.55
CA LEU A 54 13.15 8.61 -4.16
C LEU A 54 13.20 7.36 -3.25
N LEU A 55 14.24 7.22 -2.43
CA LEU A 55 14.37 6.16 -1.42
C LEU A 55 13.25 6.19 -0.35
N ALA A 56 12.80 7.35 0.12
CA ALA A 56 11.70 7.48 1.06
C ALA A 56 10.36 7.09 0.41
N GLN A 57 10.17 7.45 -0.87
CA GLN A 57 9.02 6.99 -1.66
C GLN A 57 9.03 5.47 -1.84
N GLU A 58 10.18 4.88 -2.17
CA GLU A 58 10.33 3.43 -2.31
C GLU A 58 10.10 2.70 -0.99
N ARG A 59 10.71 3.16 0.11
CA ARG A 59 10.50 2.61 1.46
C ARG A 59 9.04 2.73 1.92
N ALA A 60 8.37 3.83 1.59
CA ALA A 60 6.95 3.98 1.89
C ALA A 60 6.11 2.97 1.09
N ARG A 61 6.42 2.76 -0.21
CA ARG A 61 5.75 1.78 -1.07
C ARG A 61 5.93 0.34 -0.58
N GLU A 62 7.09 -0.01 -0.04
CA GLU A 62 7.36 -1.34 0.55
C GLU A 62 6.39 -1.71 1.68
N ARG A 63 5.77 -0.71 2.34
CA ARG A 63 4.76 -0.94 3.37
C ARG A 63 3.40 -1.31 2.82
N PHE A 64 3.17 -1.27 1.52
CA PHE A 64 1.87 -1.59 0.92
C PHE A 64 1.91 -2.91 0.16
N GLN A 65 0.82 -3.67 0.26
CA GLN A 65 0.62 -4.91 -0.49
C GLN A 65 -0.74 -4.89 -1.18
N ILE A 66 -0.77 -5.11 -2.49
CA ILE A 66 -2.01 -5.25 -3.27
C ILE A 66 -2.22 -6.74 -3.58
N SER A 67 -3.16 -7.37 -2.88
CA SER A 67 -3.59 -8.74 -3.17
C SER A 67 -4.79 -8.73 -4.12
N ARG A 68 -4.84 -9.70 -5.04
CA ARG A 68 -6.06 -9.97 -5.81
C ARG A 68 -7.05 -10.66 -4.90
N GLU A 69 -8.30 -10.19 -4.87
CA GLU A 69 -9.36 -11.03 -4.32
C GLU A 69 -9.60 -12.17 -5.34
N TRP A 70 -9.36 -13.40 -4.90
CA TRP A 70 -9.89 -14.56 -5.61
C TRP A 70 -11.38 -14.55 -5.31
N CYS A 71 -12.21 -14.29 -6.32
CA CYS A 71 -13.62 -14.61 -6.19
C CYS A 71 -13.70 -16.09 -5.86
N ALA A 72 -14.14 -16.43 -4.65
CA ALA A 72 -14.66 -17.75 -4.37
C ALA A 72 -15.79 -17.96 -5.40
N SER A 73 -15.58 -18.94 -6.27
CA SER A 73 -16.49 -19.24 -7.37
C SER A 73 -17.78 -19.85 -6.84
#